data_AF-C5B6U0-F1
#
_entry.id   AF-C5B6U0-F1
#
_cell.length_a   1.000
_cell.length_b   1.000
_cell.length_c   1.000
_cell.angle_alpha   90.00
_cell.angle_beta   90.00
_cell.angle_gamma   90.00
#
_symmetry.space_group_name_H-M   'P 1'
#
loop_
_entity.id
_entity.type
_entity.pdbx_description
1 polymer ?
#
loop_
_entity_poly.entity_id
_entity_poly.type
_entity_poly.pdbx_seq_one_letter_code
_entity_poly.pdbx_strand_id
1 'polypeptide(L)'
;MSPGAPEPEDGSDEAARAFEDLRAEVADLRRAIQALEPAIREGRAPDYSLSLGRIAKAQVEIGSILARLERHPALQMTPESVAARIERAAESATRPALRNAECAAAAISDASQDLAAMLGSARTRRAQRTRLMQAGAVGVLAGLILLPLLWWPLARVLPSGFSDRIAAAVLGQAPWEAGMGLMMRANAGWWDGLAEGWRRSEAAGPELRSCYEAARTSGREQRCTVTVKPGALR
;
A
#
# COMPACT_ATOMS: atom_id res chain seq x y z
N MET A 1 -58.78 96.69 -123.13
CA MET A 1 -57.62 96.48 -122.24
C MET A 1 -58.10 95.61 -121.07
N SER A 2 -57.60 94.39 -120.94
CA SER A 2 -57.58 93.60 -119.68
C SER A 2 -56.33 94.02 -118.87
N PRO A 3 -55.97 93.53 -117.65
CA PRO A 3 -56.60 92.55 -116.72
C PRO A 3 -56.46 92.87 -115.20
N GLY A 4 -56.92 91.97 -114.30
CA GLY A 4 -56.18 91.60 -113.06
C GLY A 4 -56.89 91.57 -111.69
N ALA A 5 -57.00 90.35 -111.11
CA ALA A 5 -57.46 89.91 -109.77
C ALA A 5 -56.49 90.31 -108.60
N PRO A 6 -56.45 89.78 -107.31
CA PRO A 6 -56.93 88.48 -106.71
C PRO A 6 -57.46 88.56 -105.22
N GLU A 7 -57.95 87.53 -104.49
CA GLU A 7 -57.26 86.53 -103.60
C GLU A 7 -58.23 85.91 -102.50
N PRO A 8 -57.91 84.84 -101.70
CA PRO A 8 -58.31 83.43 -101.97
C PRO A 8 -58.94 82.60 -100.78
N GLU A 9 -59.44 81.40 -101.09
CA GLU A 9 -59.89 80.32 -100.18
C GLU A 9 -58.85 79.19 -100.06
N ASP A 10 -58.11 79.09 -98.95
CA ASP A 10 -57.04 78.06 -98.75
C ASP A 10 -57.29 77.13 -97.54
N GLY A 11 -58.07 77.56 -96.53
CA GLY A 11 -58.30 76.77 -95.31
C GLY A 11 -59.24 75.56 -95.46
N SER A 12 -60.06 75.52 -96.51
CA SER A 12 -61.03 74.42 -96.72
C SER A 12 -60.36 73.15 -97.27
N ASP A 13 -59.27 73.30 -98.02
CA ASP A 13 -58.61 72.20 -98.71
C ASP A 13 -57.68 71.40 -97.78
N GLU A 14 -57.09 72.04 -96.76
CA GLU A 14 -56.22 71.40 -95.77
C GLU A 14 -57.02 70.55 -94.76
N ALA A 15 -58.15 71.06 -94.28
CA ALA A 15 -59.05 70.32 -93.38
C ALA A 15 -59.65 69.07 -94.06
N ALA A 16 -60.00 69.18 -95.35
CA ALA A 16 -60.50 68.05 -96.13
C ALA A 16 -59.45 66.92 -96.26
N ARG A 17 -58.17 67.27 -96.45
CA ARG A 17 -57.06 66.29 -96.51
C ARG A 17 -56.83 65.59 -95.18
N ALA A 18 -56.88 66.30 -94.06
CA ALA A 18 -56.71 65.71 -92.73
C ALA A 18 -57.83 64.71 -92.37
N PHE A 19 -59.07 64.99 -92.80
CA PHE A 19 -60.18 64.05 -92.62
C PHE A 19 -60.06 62.80 -93.48
N GLU A 20 -59.54 62.90 -94.70
CA GLU A 20 -59.28 61.73 -95.55
C GLU A 20 -58.14 60.87 -94.98
N ASP A 21 -57.06 61.47 -94.47
CA ASP A 21 -55.98 60.73 -93.79
C ASP A 21 -56.48 60.01 -92.53
N LEU A 22 -57.30 60.67 -91.69
CA LEU A 22 -57.89 60.03 -90.52
C LEU A 22 -58.85 58.90 -90.93
N ARG A 23 -59.59 59.08 -92.04
CA ARG A 23 -60.50 58.06 -92.56
C ARG A 23 -59.72 56.83 -93.04
N ALA A 24 -58.55 57.04 -93.63
CA ALA A 24 -57.63 55.97 -94.02
C ALA A 24 -57.08 55.22 -92.79
N GLU A 25 -56.62 55.92 -91.76
CA GLU A 25 -56.10 55.30 -90.53
C GLU A 25 -57.17 54.50 -89.77
N VAL A 26 -58.39 55.05 -89.66
CA VAL A 26 -59.52 54.36 -88.99
C VAL A 26 -59.95 53.12 -89.80
N ALA A 27 -59.85 53.18 -91.13
CA ALA A 27 -60.11 52.03 -91.98
C ALA A 27 -59.05 50.92 -91.78
N ASP A 28 -57.79 51.28 -91.56
CA ASP A 28 -56.70 50.34 -91.25
C ASP A 28 -56.86 49.71 -89.86
N LEU A 29 -57.14 50.51 -88.82
CA LEU A 29 -57.40 49.98 -87.47
C LEU A 29 -58.61 49.04 -87.45
N ARG A 30 -59.67 49.38 -88.20
CA ARG A 30 -60.85 48.51 -88.34
C ARG A 30 -60.50 47.20 -89.03
N ARG A 31 -59.65 47.22 -90.06
CA ARG A 31 -59.14 46.00 -90.71
C ARG A 31 -58.30 45.16 -89.75
N ALA A 32 -57.44 45.77 -88.93
CA ALA A 32 -56.64 45.07 -87.93
C ALA A 32 -57.49 44.40 -86.85
N ILE A 33 -58.53 45.08 -86.35
CA ILE A 33 -59.47 44.52 -85.37
C ILE A 33 -60.31 43.39 -85.98
N GLN A 34 -60.78 43.54 -87.22
CA GLN A 34 -61.52 42.50 -87.93
C GLN A 34 -60.66 41.26 -88.24
N ALA A 35 -59.36 41.44 -88.48
CA ALA A 35 -58.41 40.34 -88.62
C ALA A 35 -58.08 39.64 -87.29
N LEU A 36 -58.24 40.35 -86.15
CA LEU A 36 -58.02 39.79 -84.82
C LEU A 36 -59.21 38.93 -84.34
N GLU A 37 -60.41 39.20 -84.81
CA GLU A 37 -61.63 38.46 -84.43
C GLU A 37 -61.59 36.95 -84.75
N PRO A 38 -61.14 36.48 -85.94
CA PRO A 38 -60.93 35.05 -86.17
C PRO A 38 -59.76 34.48 -85.34
N ALA A 39 -58.69 35.26 -85.13
CA ALA A 39 -57.54 34.83 -84.32
C ALA A 39 -57.88 34.63 -82.82
N ILE A 40 -58.80 35.43 -82.27
CA ILE A 40 -59.31 35.27 -80.89
C ILE A 40 -60.30 34.11 -80.80
N ARG A 41 -61.15 33.88 -81.82
CA ARG A 41 -62.07 32.73 -81.84
C ARG A 41 -61.33 31.39 -81.94
N GLU A 42 -60.20 31.35 -82.65
CA GLU A 42 -59.33 30.16 -82.73
C GLU A 42 -58.36 30.05 -81.54
N GLY A 43 -57.96 31.19 -80.94
CA GLY A 43 -57.08 31.28 -79.78
C GLY A 43 -57.76 30.94 -78.46
N ARG A 44 -58.11 29.66 -78.24
CA ARG A 44 -58.54 29.16 -76.93
C ARG A 44 -57.39 29.39 -75.92
N ALA A 45 -57.61 30.19 -74.88
CA ALA A 45 -56.64 30.40 -73.81
C ALA A 45 -56.12 29.03 -73.29
N PRO A 46 -54.81 28.86 -73.05
CA PRO A 46 -54.29 27.58 -72.56
C PRO A 46 -54.96 27.22 -71.23
N ASP A 47 -55.47 25.99 -71.12
CA ASP A 47 -56.13 25.54 -69.90
C ASP A 47 -55.10 25.24 -68.79
N TYR A 48 -54.88 26.24 -67.92
CA TYR A 48 -54.00 26.13 -66.76
C TYR A 48 -54.66 25.46 -65.54
N SER A 49 -55.92 25.01 -65.63
CA SER A 49 -56.60 24.34 -64.51
C SER A 49 -55.83 23.09 -64.05
N LEU A 50 -55.20 22.38 -65.00
CA LEU A 50 -54.43 21.17 -64.74
C LEU A 50 -53.08 21.46 -64.05
N SER A 51 -52.42 22.56 -64.42
CA SER A 51 -51.17 22.99 -63.76
C SER A 51 -51.44 23.58 -62.37
N LEU A 52 -52.48 24.40 -62.23
CA LEU A 52 -52.91 24.94 -60.94
C LEU A 52 -53.39 23.83 -59.99
N GLY A 53 -54.12 22.83 -60.50
CA GLY A 53 -54.50 21.65 -59.72
C GLY A 53 -53.29 20.83 -59.24
N ARG A 54 -52.24 20.73 -60.06
CA ARG A 54 -50.98 20.06 -59.67
C ARG A 54 -50.23 20.83 -58.58
N ILE A 55 -50.20 22.16 -58.66
CA ILE A 55 -49.59 23.02 -57.63
C ILE A 55 -50.37 22.95 -56.32
N ALA A 56 -51.70 23.01 -56.36
CA ALA A 56 -52.55 22.86 -55.19
C ALA A 56 -52.34 21.50 -54.50
N LYS A 57 -52.22 20.42 -55.29
CA LYS A 57 -51.92 19.08 -54.76
C LYS A 57 -50.55 19.03 -54.09
N ALA A 58 -49.53 19.64 -54.69
CA ALA A 58 -48.18 19.71 -54.10
C ALA A 58 -48.18 20.49 -52.78
N GLN A 59 -48.95 21.57 -52.66
CA GLN A 59 -49.07 22.32 -51.41
C GLN A 59 -49.75 21.51 -50.30
N VAL A 60 -50.81 20.75 -50.63
CA VAL A 60 -51.45 19.84 -49.67
C VAL A 60 -50.50 18.74 -49.22
N GLU A 61 -49.70 18.18 -50.13
CA GLU A 61 -48.69 17.16 -49.82
C GLU A 61 -47.61 17.72 -48.87
N ILE A 62 -47.07 18.90 -49.17
CA ILE A 62 -46.10 19.59 -48.31
C ILE A 62 -46.70 19.88 -46.93
N GLY A 63 -47.94 20.35 -46.87
CA GLY A 63 -48.64 20.58 -45.61
C GLY A 63 -48.81 19.29 -44.80
N SER A 64 -49.11 18.18 -45.46
CA SER A 64 -49.23 16.86 -44.81
C SER A 64 -47.89 16.35 -44.27
N ILE A 65 -46.79 16.57 -45.01
CA ILE A 65 -45.42 16.21 -44.60
C ILE A 65 -45.03 17.06 -43.39
N LEU A 66 -45.25 18.37 -43.42
CA LEU A 66 -44.93 19.27 -42.32
C LEU A 66 -45.72 18.92 -41.06
N ALA A 67 -47.02 18.64 -41.17
CA ALA A 67 -47.85 18.19 -40.06
C ALA A 67 -47.41 16.83 -39.49
N ARG A 68 -46.72 16.01 -40.29
CA ARG A 68 -46.13 14.73 -39.87
C ARG A 68 -44.77 14.94 -39.21
N LEU A 69 -43.97 15.90 -39.67
CA LEU A 69 -42.72 16.32 -39.04
C LEU A 69 -42.98 16.96 -37.68
N GLU A 70 -43.96 17.84 -37.57
CA GLU A 70 -44.34 18.52 -36.31
C GLU A 70 -44.79 17.52 -35.24
N ARG A 71 -45.44 16.43 -35.66
CA ARG A 71 -45.80 15.30 -34.79
C ARG A 71 -44.65 14.32 -34.53
N HIS A 72 -43.48 14.51 -35.14
CA HIS A 72 -42.34 13.61 -34.98
C HIS A 72 -41.59 13.96 -33.68
N PRO A 73 -41.40 12.99 -32.76
CA PRO A 73 -40.75 13.21 -31.46
C PRO A 73 -39.27 13.66 -31.56
N ALA A 74 -38.70 13.65 -32.77
CA ALA A 74 -37.36 14.15 -33.04
C ALA A 74 -37.25 15.68 -32.86
N LEU A 75 -38.34 16.44 -33.04
CA LEU A 75 -38.37 17.89 -32.79
C LEU A 75 -38.53 18.25 -31.30
N GLN A 76 -38.99 17.31 -30.47
CA GLN A 76 -39.11 17.51 -29.02
C GLN A 76 -37.81 17.16 -28.27
N MET A 77 -36.91 16.39 -28.90
CA MET A 77 -35.56 16.16 -28.39
C MET A 77 -34.65 17.30 -28.82
N THR A 78 -34.73 18.43 -28.11
CA THR A 78 -33.78 19.52 -28.30
C THR A 78 -32.37 19.04 -27.92
N PRO A 79 -31.31 19.44 -28.63
CA PRO A 79 -29.93 19.05 -28.29
C PRO A 79 -29.57 19.42 -26.84
N GLU A 80 -30.13 20.49 -26.30
CA GLU A 80 -29.99 20.90 -24.90
C GLU A 80 -30.58 19.87 -23.93
N SER A 81 -31.72 19.26 -24.28
CA SER A 81 -32.35 18.21 -23.46
C SER A 81 -31.53 16.92 -23.46
N VAL A 82 -30.86 16.61 -24.57
CA VAL A 82 -29.96 15.44 -24.69
C VAL A 82 -28.68 15.68 -23.91
N ALA A 83 -28.06 16.86 -24.05
CA ALA A 83 -26.89 17.25 -23.26
C ALA A 83 -27.17 17.22 -21.75
N ALA A 84 -28.29 17.79 -21.31
CA ALA A 84 -28.67 17.78 -19.90
C ALA A 84 -28.96 16.36 -19.36
N ARG A 85 -29.44 15.45 -20.21
CA ARG A 85 -29.61 14.03 -19.84
C ARG A 85 -28.28 13.29 -19.77
N ILE A 86 -27.34 13.59 -20.65
CA ILE A 86 -25.98 13.02 -20.63
C ILE A 86 -25.22 13.50 -19.39
N GLU A 87 -25.27 14.79 -19.07
CA GLU A 87 -24.65 15.32 -17.84
C GLU A 87 -25.24 14.68 -16.58
N ARG A 88 -26.57 14.58 -16.49
CA ARG A 88 -27.20 13.89 -15.35
C ARG A 88 -26.86 12.41 -15.29
N ALA A 89 -26.81 11.73 -16.44
CA ALA A 89 -26.40 10.33 -16.51
C ALA A 89 -24.93 10.17 -16.07
N ALA A 90 -24.03 11.03 -16.56
CA ALA A 90 -22.62 11.06 -16.21
C ALA A 90 -22.42 11.36 -14.71
N GLU A 91 -23.13 12.35 -14.16
CA GLU A 91 -23.07 12.68 -12.73
C GLU A 91 -23.64 11.53 -11.87
N SER A 92 -24.75 10.92 -12.29
CA SER A 92 -25.34 9.77 -11.59
C SER A 92 -24.46 8.52 -11.64
N ALA A 93 -23.66 8.34 -12.69
CA ALA A 93 -22.73 7.23 -12.84
C ALA A 93 -21.40 7.48 -12.10
N THR A 94 -20.93 8.72 -12.06
CA THR A 94 -19.64 9.08 -11.43
C THR A 94 -19.72 9.26 -9.92
N ARG A 95 -20.81 9.84 -9.38
CA ARG A 95 -20.99 9.99 -7.92
C ARG A 95 -20.80 8.69 -7.12
N PRO A 96 -21.43 7.55 -7.47
CA PRO A 96 -21.22 6.30 -6.74
C PRO A 96 -19.80 5.75 -6.94
N ALA A 97 -19.21 5.92 -8.13
CA ALA A 97 -17.82 5.51 -8.38
C ALA A 97 -16.83 6.29 -7.52
N LEU A 98 -17.00 7.61 -7.41
CA LEU A 98 -16.18 8.48 -6.55
C LEU A 98 -16.36 8.15 -5.08
N ARG A 99 -17.60 7.97 -4.60
CA ARG A 99 -17.86 7.52 -3.22
C ARG A 99 -17.22 6.18 -2.90
N ASN A 100 -17.30 5.21 -3.82
CA ASN A 100 -16.67 3.91 -3.62
C ASN A 100 -15.15 4.02 -3.59
N ALA A 101 -14.56 4.87 -4.44
CA ALA A 101 -13.13 5.14 -4.43
C ALA A 101 -12.68 5.82 -3.13
N GLU A 102 -13.44 6.79 -2.62
CA GLU A 102 -13.19 7.43 -1.32
C GLU A 102 -13.29 6.45 -0.16
N CYS A 103 -14.36 5.64 -0.11
CA CYS A 103 -14.50 4.58 0.90
C CYS A 103 -13.37 3.55 0.83
N ALA A 104 -12.96 3.14 -0.38
CA ALA A 104 -11.85 2.22 -0.56
C ALA A 104 -10.52 2.84 -0.13
N ALA A 105 -10.28 4.11 -0.48
CA ALA A 105 -9.09 4.84 -0.04
C ALA A 105 -9.05 5.00 1.49
N ALA A 106 -10.19 5.31 2.12
CA ALA A 106 -10.31 5.37 3.58
C ALA A 106 -10.05 4.00 4.22
N ALA A 107 -10.65 2.92 3.70
CA ALA A 107 -10.43 1.56 4.19
C ALA A 107 -8.97 1.11 4.05
N ILE A 108 -8.31 1.47 2.94
CA ILE A 108 -6.87 1.20 2.74
C ILE A 108 -6.04 2.01 3.72
N SER A 109 -6.37 3.29 3.94
CA SER A 109 -5.68 4.13 4.91
C SER A 109 -5.78 3.55 6.32
N ASP A 110 -6.98 3.20 6.76
CA ASP A 110 -7.22 2.60 8.09
C ASP A 110 -6.47 1.27 8.23
N ALA A 111 -6.58 0.38 7.24
CA ALA A 111 -5.85 -0.89 7.24
C ALA A 111 -4.33 -0.67 7.26
N SER A 112 -3.82 0.32 6.53
CA SER A 112 -2.39 0.66 6.53
C SER A 112 -1.93 1.20 7.89
N GLN A 113 -2.78 1.95 8.59
CA GLN A 113 -2.50 2.51 9.91
C GLN A 113 -2.50 1.42 10.98
N ASP A 114 -3.45 0.49 10.92
CA ASP A 114 -3.49 -0.70 11.78
C ASP A 114 -2.28 -1.60 11.54
N LEU A 115 -1.93 -1.86 10.27
CA LEU A 115 -0.71 -2.61 9.94
C LEU A 115 0.53 -1.88 10.43
N ALA A 116 0.64 -0.57 10.28
CA ALA A 116 1.77 0.19 10.80
C ALA A 116 1.85 0.15 12.33
N ALA A 117 0.72 0.18 13.03
CA ALA A 117 0.66 0.03 14.48
C ALA A 117 1.06 -1.39 14.93
N MET A 118 0.61 -2.43 14.21
CA MET A 118 0.98 -3.83 14.47
C MET A 118 2.45 -4.10 14.14
N LEU A 119 2.97 -3.62 13.01
CA LEU A 119 4.38 -3.75 12.63
C LEU A 119 5.27 -2.93 13.58
N GLY A 120 4.84 -1.72 13.96
CA GLY A 120 5.53 -0.88 14.93
C GLY A 120 5.64 -1.57 16.29
N SER A 121 4.54 -2.11 16.81
CA SER A 121 4.51 -2.86 18.07
C SER A 121 5.26 -4.19 18.00
N ALA A 122 5.24 -4.90 16.86
CA ALA A 122 6.03 -6.12 16.67
C ALA A 122 7.54 -5.82 16.61
N ARG A 123 7.93 -4.72 15.93
CA ARG A 123 9.33 -4.30 15.81
C ARG A 123 9.89 -3.80 17.14
N THR A 124 9.09 -3.06 17.92
CA THR A 124 9.49 -2.65 19.29
C THR A 124 9.59 -3.86 20.22
N ARG A 125 8.64 -4.81 20.19
CA ARG A 125 8.74 -6.04 20.99
C ARG A 125 9.97 -6.88 20.64
N ARG A 126 10.30 -7.04 19.36
CA ARG A 126 11.51 -7.77 18.93
C ARG A 126 12.77 -7.05 19.38
N ALA A 127 12.86 -5.73 19.19
CA ALA A 127 13.99 -4.94 19.66
C ALA A 127 14.13 -4.97 21.19
N GLN A 128 13.03 -4.90 21.94
CA GLN A 128 13.01 -4.97 23.39
C GLN A 128 13.44 -6.36 23.89
N ARG A 129 12.98 -7.44 23.25
CA ARG A 129 13.42 -8.80 23.55
C ARG A 129 14.91 -8.98 23.27
N THR A 130 15.43 -8.43 22.17
CA THR A 130 16.87 -8.46 21.88
C THR A 130 17.67 -7.69 22.93
N ARG A 131 17.21 -6.51 23.37
CA ARG A 131 17.86 -5.75 24.45
C ARG A 131 17.83 -6.50 25.78
N LEU A 132 16.72 -7.15 26.12
CA LEU A 132 16.61 -7.98 27.34
C LEU A 132 17.53 -9.19 27.27
N MET A 133 17.59 -9.87 26.12
CA MET A 133 18.52 -10.99 25.91
C MET A 133 19.98 -10.53 26.00
N GLN A 134 20.32 -9.36 25.44
CA GLN A 134 21.65 -8.77 25.57
C GLN A 134 21.98 -8.41 27.02
N ALA A 135 21.06 -7.76 27.74
CA ALA A 135 21.24 -7.45 29.16
C ALA A 135 21.42 -8.71 30.01
N GLY A 136 20.62 -9.75 29.74
CA GLY A 136 20.76 -11.07 30.38
C GLY A 136 22.10 -11.72 30.06
N ALA A 137 22.52 -11.73 28.79
CA ALA A 137 23.80 -12.29 28.36
C ALA A 137 24.98 -11.56 29.02
N VAL A 138 24.94 -10.22 29.06
CA VAL A 138 25.95 -9.40 29.75
C VAL A 138 25.96 -9.70 31.25
N GLY A 139 24.80 -9.84 31.89
CA GLY A 139 24.71 -10.21 33.31
C GLY A 139 25.31 -11.59 33.60
N VAL A 140 25.05 -12.59 32.75
CA VAL A 140 25.64 -13.93 32.87
C VAL A 140 27.15 -13.89 32.68
N LEU A 141 27.64 -13.20 31.65
CA LEU A 141 29.08 -13.03 31.40
C LEU A 141 29.76 -12.30 32.57
N ALA A 142 29.17 -11.21 33.05
CA ALA A 142 29.67 -10.47 34.20
C ALA A 142 29.69 -11.36 35.44
N GLY A 143 28.62 -12.11 35.71
CA GLY A 143 28.58 -13.07 36.83
C GLY A 143 29.68 -14.13 36.73
N LEU A 144 29.87 -14.73 35.55
CA LEU A 144 30.87 -15.78 35.33
C LEU A 144 32.31 -15.25 35.45
N ILE A 145 32.54 -13.97 35.17
CA ILE A 145 33.84 -13.30 35.35
C ILE A 145 34.02 -12.84 36.80
N LEU A 146 32.98 -12.27 37.42
CA LEU A 146 33.07 -11.68 38.76
C LEU A 146 33.14 -12.77 39.84
N LEU A 147 32.43 -13.89 39.69
CA LEU A 147 32.44 -14.98 40.67
C LEU A 147 33.86 -15.50 40.97
N PRO A 148 34.67 -15.94 39.98
CA PRO A 148 36.03 -16.39 40.26
C PRO A 148 36.93 -15.24 40.71
N LEU A 149 36.74 -14.02 40.17
CA LEU A 149 37.54 -12.86 40.57
C LEU A 149 37.31 -12.46 42.03
N LEU A 150 36.09 -12.64 42.56
CA LEU A 150 35.75 -12.36 43.95
C LEU A 150 36.07 -13.55 44.86
N TRP A 151 35.86 -14.79 44.39
CA TRP A 151 36.11 -16.01 45.16
C TRP A 151 37.60 -16.31 45.35
N TRP A 152 38.41 -16.04 44.33
CA TRP A 152 39.87 -16.25 44.35
C TRP A 152 40.61 -15.51 45.48
N PRO A 153 40.41 -14.19 45.71
CA PRO A 153 41.01 -13.50 46.84
C PRO A 153 40.40 -13.94 48.17
N LEU A 154 39.11 -14.28 48.21
CA LEU A 154 38.45 -14.75 49.43
C LEU A 154 39.06 -16.08 49.91
N ALA A 155 39.37 -17.00 49.00
CA ALA A 155 40.07 -18.24 49.31
C ALA A 155 41.48 -18.01 49.92
N ARG A 156 42.11 -16.85 49.69
CA ARG A 156 43.42 -16.51 50.28
C ARG A 156 43.34 -15.74 51.60
N VAL A 157 42.19 -15.14 51.91
CA VAL A 157 41.98 -14.34 53.13
C VAL A 157 41.29 -15.15 54.24
N LEU A 158 40.76 -16.32 53.91
CA LEU A 158 40.18 -17.23 54.91
C LEU A 158 41.25 -17.69 55.93
N PRO A 159 41.01 -17.50 57.24
CA PRO A 159 41.86 -18.05 58.29
C PRO A 159 41.99 -19.56 58.13
N SER A 160 43.19 -20.10 58.32
CA SER A 160 43.51 -21.53 58.10
C SER A 160 42.60 -22.52 58.85
N GLY A 161 41.92 -22.10 59.92
CA GLY A 161 40.98 -22.94 60.66
C GLY A 161 39.53 -22.94 60.16
N PHE A 162 39.14 -22.02 59.27
CA PHE A 162 37.76 -21.91 58.78
C PHE A 162 37.45 -22.93 57.68
N SER A 163 38.41 -23.20 56.79
CA SER A 163 38.31 -24.26 55.78
C SER A 163 38.14 -25.63 56.40
N ASP A 164 38.84 -25.92 57.50
CA ASP A 164 38.84 -27.25 58.13
C ASP A 164 37.49 -27.55 58.81
N ARG A 165 36.89 -26.53 59.44
CA ARG A 165 35.56 -26.64 60.07
C ARG A 165 34.44 -26.76 59.04
N ILE A 166 34.52 -26.02 57.93
CA ILE A 166 33.54 -26.14 56.85
C ILE A 166 33.71 -27.45 56.10
N ALA A 167 34.94 -27.88 55.83
CA ALA A 167 35.20 -29.17 55.21
C ALA A 167 34.64 -30.31 56.06
N ALA A 168 34.85 -30.28 57.38
CA ALA A 168 34.25 -31.24 58.31
C ALA A 168 32.72 -31.18 58.32
N ALA A 169 32.13 -29.97 58.27
CA ALA A 169 30.69 -29.78 58.25
C ALA A 169 30.04 -30.23 56.93
N VAL A 170 30.68 -29.99 55.79
CA VAL A 170 30.20 -30.37 54.45
C VAL A 170 30.37 -31.88 54.21
N LEU A 171 31.46 -32.47 54.71
CA LEU A 171 31.74 -33.90 54.58
C LEU A 171 31.06 -34.75 55.67
N GLY A 172 30.57 -34.14 56.75
CA GLY A 172 29.95 -34.84 57.88
C GLY A 172 30.89 -35.79 58.62
N GLN A 173 32.21 -35.63 58.43
CA GLN A 173 33.26 -36.49 59.01
C GLN A 173 34.32 -35.65 59.69
N ALA A 174 35.03 -36.24 60.66
CA ALA A 174 36.15 -35.55 61.29
C ALA A 174 37.25 -35.29 60.25
N PRO A 175 37.96 -34.14 60.31
CA PRO A 175 39.00 -33.79 59.34
C PRO A 175 40.06 -34.89 59.13
N TRP A 176 40.37 -35.62 60.20
CA TRP A 176 41.30 -36.74 60.18
C TRP A 176 40.79 -37.94 59.36
N GLU A 177 39.52 -38.31 59.53
CA GLU A 177 38.88 -39.41 58.81
C GLU A 177 38.77 -39.11 57.31
N ALA A 178 38.41 -37.87 56.97
CA ALA A 178 38.40 -37.40 55.59
C ALA A 178 39.80 -37.43 54.97
N GLY A 179 40.83 -37.03 55.73
CA GLY A 179 42.23 -37.10 55.31
C GLY A 179 42.69 -38.53 55.03
N MET A 180 42.41 -39.47 55.94
CA MET A 180 42.70 -40.89 55.75
C MET A 180 41.97 -41.45 54.51
N GLY A 181 40.70 -41.11 54.33
CA GLY A 181 39.91 -41.54 53.17
C GLY A 181 40.41 -40.97 51.84
N LEU A 182 41.04 -39.79 51.84
CA LEU A 182 41.71 -39.24 50.65
C LEU A 182 43.04 -39.96 50.37
N MET A 183 43.85 -40.20 51.40
CA MET A 183 45.13 -40.91 51.26
C MET A 183 44.92 -42.35 50.74
N MET A 184 43.93 -43.05 51.28
CA MET A 184 43.58 -44.41 50.86
C MET A 184 43.10 -44.47 49.40
N ARG A 185 42.30 -43.48 48.96
CA ARG A 185 41.83 -43.39 47.57
C ARG A 185 42.91 -42.95 46.60
N ALA A 186 43.85 -42.11 47.05
CA ALA A 186 44.97 -41.66 46.22
C ALA A 186 45.98 -42.78 45.97
N ASN A 187 46.31 -43.58 46.99
CA ASN A 187 47.18 -44.75 46.85
C ASN A 187 47.01 -45.74 48.02
N ALA A 188 46.32 -46.84 47.78
CA ALA A 188 46.08 -47.88 48.79
C ALA A 188 47.38 -48.55 49.28
N GLY A 189 48.33 -48.83 48.38
CA GLY A 189 49.58 -49.50 48.77
C GLY A 189 50.48 -48.64 49.66
N TRP A 190 50.50 -47.31 49.43
CA TRP A 190 51.23 -46.38 50.29
C TRP A 190 50.52 -46.18 51.63
N TRP A 191 49.18 -46.16 51.62
CA TRP A 191 48.37 -46.13 52.82
C TRP A 191 48.61 -47.34 53.73
N ASP A 192 48.68 -48.55 53.17
CA ASP A 192 48.94 -49.76 53.95
C ASP A 192 50.30 -49.70 54.64
N GLY A 193 51.34 -49.24 53.95
CA GLY A 193 52.67 -49.05 54.53
C GLY A 193 52.71 -48.00 55.65
N LEU A 194 51.96 -46.90 55.48
CA LEU A 194 51.82 -45.87 56.52
C LEU A 194 51.05 -46.40 57.75
N ALA A 195 49.93 -47.09 57.53
CA ALA A 195 49.12 -47.69 58.58
C ALA A 195 49.88 -48.79 59.34
N GLU A 196 50.71 -49.56 58.63
CA GLU A 196 51.61 -50.54 59.23
C GLU A 196 52.71 -49.89 60.07
N GLY A 197 53.34 -48.82 59.57
CA GLY A 197 54.30 -48.02 60.32
C GLY A 197 53.70 -47.44 61.59
N TRP A 198 52.48 -46.89 61.49
CA TRP A 198 51.72 -46.39 62.63
C TRP A 198 51.46 -47.49 63.67
N ARG A 199 50.91 -48.64 63.27
CA ARG A 199 50.64 -49.78 64.17
C ARG A 199 51.89 -50.25 64.90
N ARG A 200 53.04 -50.31 64.21
CA ARG A 200 54.34 -50.67 64.81
C ARG A 200 54.79 -49.63 65.83
N SER A 201 54.66 -48.34 65.51
CA SER A 201 55.04 -47.26 66.42
C SER A 201 54.15 -47.21 67.67
N GLU A 202 52.85 -47.48 67.52
CA GLU A 202 51.90 -47.53 68.64
C GLU A 202 52.19 -48.73 69.56
N ALA A 203 52.45 -49.90 68.97
CA ALA A 203 52.75 -51.12 69.72
C ALA A 203 54.05 -51.04 70.53
N ALA A 204 55.03 -50.26 70.05
CA ALA A 204 56.29 -50.00 70.73
C ALA A 204 56.34 -48.59 71.38
N GLY A 205 55.18 -47.98 71.61
CA GLY A 205 55.03 -46.58 71.99
C GLY A 205 55.88 -46.12 73.19
N PRO A 206 55.89 -46.82 74.34
CA PRO A 206 56.65 -46.35 75.50
C PRO A 206 58.17 -46.53 75.34
N GLU A 207 58.63 -47.62 74.73
CA GLU A 207 60.05 -47.87 74.48
C GLU A 207 60.62 -46.92 73.42
N LEU A 208 59.86 -46.65 72.35
CA LEU A 208 60.23 -45.65 71.35
C LEU A 208 60.26 -44.25 71.93
N ARG A 209 59.28 -43.86 72.76
CA ARG A 209 59.23 -42.52 73.35
C ARG A 209 60.43 -42.24 74.25
N SER A 210 60.73 -43.15 75.17
CA SER A 210 61.90 -43.03 76.05
C SER A 210 63.22 -43.01 75.28
N CYS A 211 63.32 -43.79 74.19
CA CYS A 211 64.44 -43.73 73.26
C CYS A 211 64.60 -42.34 72.61
N TYR A 212 63.52 -41.78 72.07
CA TYR A 212 63.55 -40.44 71.47
C TYR A 212 63.90 -39.36 72.51
N GLU A 213 63.39 -39.47 73.73
CA GLU A 213 63.72 -38.57 74.83
C GLU A 213 65.21 -38.66 75.22
N ALA A 214 65.76 -39.87 75.29
CA ALA A 214 67.19 -40.08 75.52
C ALA A 214 68.05 -39.53 74.37
N ALA A 215 67.62 -39.69 73.12
CA ALA A 215 68.29 -39.12 71.95
C ALA A 215 68.28 -37.59 71.98
N ARG A 216 67.12 -36.99 72.31
CA ARG A 216 66.99 -35.53 72.46
C ARG A 216 67.84 -34.98 73.59
N THR A 217 67.90 -35.67 74.72
CA THR A 217 68.65 -35.23 75.91
C THR A 217 70.16 -35.37 75.70
N SER A 218 70.60 -36.44 75.04
CA SER A 218 72.02 -36.70 74.77
C SER A 218 72.56 -35.95 73.55
N GLY A 219 71.69 -35.47 72.64
CA GLY A 219 72.07 -34.81 71.39
C GLY A 219 72.85 -35.71 70.43
N ARG A 220 72.82 -37.04 70.63
CA ARG A 220 73.57 -38.02 69.85
C ARG A 220 72.62 -39.11 69.36
N GLU A 221 73.02 -39.78 68.27
CA GLU A 221 72.28 -40.93 67.75
C GLU A 221 72.20 -42.04 68.81
N GLN A 222 71.00 -42.56 69.03
CA GLN A 222 70.73 -43.64 69.99
C GLN A 222 70.31 -44.90 69.25
N ARG A 223 70.89 -46.04 69.64
CA ARG A 223 70.43 -47.36 69.20
C ARG A 223 69.42 -47.86 70.22
N CYS A 224 68.22 -48.17 69.74
CA CYS A 224 67.13 -48.64 70.59
C CYS A 224 66.59 -49.97 70.12
N THR A 225 66.37 -50.87 71.06
CA THR A 225 65.81 -52.20 70.81
C THR A 225 64.35 -52.17 71.22
N VAL A 226 63.46 -52.41 70.26
CA VAL A 226 62.02 -52.50 70.51
C VAL A 226 61.58 -53.96 70.49
N THR A 227 60.74 -54.35 71.44
CA THR A 227 60.15 -55.68 71.48
C THR A 227 58.86 -55.68 70.66
N VAL A 228 58.86 -56.38 69.54
CA VAL A 228 57.68 -56.48 68.66
C VAL A 228 56.89 -57.75 69.00
N LYS A 229 55.59 -57.62 69.27
CA LYS A 229 54.70 -58.77 69.48
C LYS A 229 54.31 -59.40 68.14
N PRO A 230 54.30 -60.74 68.00
CA PRO A 230 54.11 -61.44 66.72
C PRO A 230 52.69 -61.36 66.12
N GLY A 231 51.78 -60.54 66.68
CA GLY A 231 50.41 -60.36 66.20
C GLY A 231 50.08 -58.96 65.65
N ALA A 232 51.05 -58.05 65.57
CA ALA A 232 50.80 -56.66 65.16
C ALA A 232 50.73 -56.45 63.63
N LEU A 233 50.97 -57.50 62.85
CA LEU A 233 50.98 -57.46 61.39
C LEU A 233 50.03 -58.53 60.83
N ARG A 234 48.79 -58.11 60.59
CA ARG A 234 47.89 -58.68 59.57
C ARG A 234 47.35 -57.55 58.72
#